data_AF-A0A9U8EC67-F1
#
_entry.id   AF-A0A9U8EC67-F1
#
_cell.length_a   1.000
_cell.length_b   1.000
_cell.length_c   1.000
_cell.angle_alpha   90.00
_cell.angle_beta   90.00
_cell.angle_gamma   90.00
#
_symmetry.space_group_name_H-M   'P 1'
#
loop_
_entity.id
_entity.type
_entity.pdbx_description
1 polymer ?
#
loop_
_entity_poly.entity_id
_entity_poly.type
_entity_poly.pdbx_seq_one_letter_code
_entity_poly.pdbx_strand_id
1 'polypeptide(L)'
;MMSLRNFWRRSMGSGEVYRAPEKDEHTVACETLLSELEYHIKELDRLRQAQEQEERRLRTGVDYSWLMESHPKLYEIPQMERLELEELCYKVTGSECTQVISLFRDAIAQGPCVEDLAYIMRSCVRKILDERPVPETLSEWVTRRTQSIANFSILRLRPTGKVVPASEAEDIEMQNNEVHEKKSRAMSVPNFLVHREETAYSV
;
A
#
# COMPACT_ATOMS: atom_id res chain seq x y z
N MET A 1 46.33 28.28 -25.69
CA MET A 1 44.99 28.28 -25.06
C MET A 1 44.78 26.92 -24.42
N MET A 2 44.89 26.83 -23.09
CA MET A 2 44.69 25.58 -22.33
C MET A 2 43.22 25.45 -21.91
N SER A 3 42.64 24.29 -22.19
CA SER A 3 41.23 23.94 -22.00
C SER A 3 40.87 23.83 -20.51
N LEU A 4 40.08 24.79 -20.01
CA LEU A 4 39.50 24.80 -18.67
C LEU A 4 38.25 23.90 -18.60
N ARG A 5 38.37 22.59 -18.86
CA ARG A 5 37.21 21.66 -18.81
C ARG A 5 37.28 20.53 -17.79
N ASN A 6 38.31 20.48 -16.94
CA ASN A 6 38.50 19.33 -16.04
C ASN A 6 38.41 19.65 -14.55
N PHE A 7 38.02 20.88 -14.16
CA PHE A 7 37.94 21.24 -12.73
C PHE A 7 36.70 20.65 -12.02
N TRP A 8 35.62 20.38 -12.75
CA TRP A 8 34.38 19.83 -12.18
C TRP A 8 34.41 18.32 -11.93
N ARG A 9 35.39 17.58 -12.46
CA ARG A 9 35.47 16.12 -12.28
C ARG A 9 36.20 15.69 -11.00
N ARG A 10 36.79 16.63 -10.27
CA ARG A 10 37.64 16.39 -9.08
C ARG A 10 37.07 17.04 -7.81
N SER A 11 35.76 17.23 -7.77
CA SER A 11 35.01 17.58 -6.56
C SER A 11 33.79 16.66 -6.38
N MET A 12 33.90 15.39 -6.78
CA MET A 12 33.07 14.33 -6.23
C MET A 12 33.90 13.60 -5.19
N GLY A 13 34.06 14.23 -4.02
CA GLY A 13 34.24 13.46 -2.80
C GLY A 13 33.03 12.55 -2.65
N SER A 14 33.26 11.33 -2.16
CA SER A 14 32.26 10.30 -1.82
C SER A 14 30.84 10.86 -1.69
N GLY A 15 30.09 10.80 -2.80
CA GLY A 15 28.72 11.24 -2.86
C GLY A 15 27.88 10.27 -2.05
N GLU A 16 27.68 10.59 -0.78
CA GLU A 16 26.64 9.98 0.02
C GLU A 16 25.33 10.25 -0.73
N VAL A 17 24.80 9.20 -1.36
CA VAL A 17 23.53 9.27 -2.08
C VAL A 17 22.50 9.69 -1.05
N TYR A 18 22.09 10.95 -1.07
CA TYR A 18 21.02 11.44 -0.21
C TYR A 18 19.76 10.63 -0.55
N ARG A 19 19.50 9.58 0.23
CA ARG A 19 18.25 8.85 0.22
C ARG A 19 17.30 9.67 1.08
N ALA A 20 16.26 10.23 0.46
CA ALA A 20 15.20 10.91 1.20
C ALA A 20 14.63 9.93 2.26
N PRO A 21 14.26 10.42 3.45
CA PRO A 21 13.65 9.58 4.47
C PRO A 21 12.47 8.80 3.91
N GLU A 22 12.40 7.50 4.19
CA GLU A 22 11.28 6.66 3.80
C GLU A 22 10.03 7.16 4.56
N LYS A 23 9.11 7.80 3.83
CA LYS A 23 7.81 8.20 4.36
C LYS A 23 6.87 7.00 4.37
N ASP A 24 6.01 6.94 5.38
CA ASP A 24 4.93 5.96 5.47
C ASP A 24 3.99 6.06 4.25
N GLU A 25 3.60 4.92 3.68
CA GLU A 25 2.79 4.85 2.47
C GLU A 25 1.43 5.56 2.65
N HIS A 26 0.82 5.38 3.82
CA HIS A 26 -0.44 6.02 4.20
C HIS A 26 -0.31 7.55 4.28
N THR A 27 0.80 8.04 4.85
CA THR A 27 1.10 9.47 4.88
C THR A 27 1.25 10.04 3.47
N VAL A 28 1.97 9.34 2.58
CA VAL A 28 2.15 9.80 1.19
C VAL A 28 0.81 9.81 0.43
N ALA A 29 -0.02 8.78 0.62
CA ALA A 29 -1.36 8.73 0.03
C ALA A 29 -2.23 9.89 0.53
N CYS A 30 -2.25 10.13 1.83
CA CYS A 30 -2.99 11.24 2.43
C CYS A 30 -2.52 12.60 1.92
N GLU A 31 -1.21 12.88 1.94
CA GLU A 31 -0.60 14.11 1.41
C GLU A 31 -1.00 14.32 -0.06
N THR A 32 -0.99 13.25 -0.86
CA THR A 32 -1.34 13.30 -2.29
C THR A 32 -2.81 13.66 -2.50
N LEU A 33 -3.73 12.98 -1.79
CA LEU A 33 -5.17 13.24 -1.90
C LEU A 33 -5.53 14.66 -1.45
N LEU A 34 -4.97 15.12 -0.34
CA LEU A 34 -5.18 16.49 0.15
C LEU A 34 -4.59 17.53 -0.80
N SER A 35 -3.42 17.27 -1.39
CA SER A 35 -2.81 18.15 -2.39
C SER A 35 -3.66 18.25 -3.66
N GLU A 36 -4.22 17.13 -4.13
CA GLU A 36 -5.13 17.11 -5.28
C GLU A 36 -6.41 17.91 -5.01
N LEU A 37 -6.98 17.77 -3.81
CA LEU A 37 -8.14 18.57 -3.38
C LEU A 37 -7.81 20.07 -3.36
N GLU A 38 -6.70 20.45 -2.73
CA GLU A 38 -6.28 21.85 -2.66
C GLU A 38 -6.01 22.45 -4.04
N TYR A 39 -5.44 21.66 -4.96
CA TYR A 39 -5.26 22.06 -6.35
C TYR A 39 -6.61 22.39 -7.00
N HIS A 40 -7.59 21.49 -6.89
CA HIS A 40 -8.89 21.70 -7.51
C HIS A 40 -9.71 22.83 -6.87
N ILE A 41 -9.59 23.07 -5.56
CA ILE A 41 -10.17 24.25 -4.89
C ILE A 41 -9.62 25.53 -5.51
N LYS A 42 -8.28 25.64 -5.60
CA LYS A 42 -7.62 26.82 -6.16
C LYS A 42 -7.98 27.02 -7.63
N GLU A 43 -8.05 25.95 -8.41
CA GLU A 43 -8.34 26.03 -9.84
C GLU A 43 -9.79 26.43 -10.12
N LEU A 44 -10.78 25.85 -9.40
CA LEU A 44 -12.17 26.25 -9.57
C LEU A 44 -12.43 27.67 -9.08
N ASP A 45 -11.81 28.10 -7.98
CA ASP A 45 -11.89 29.50 -7.53
C ASP A 45 -11.31 30.46 -8.57
N ARG A 46 -10.17 30.11 -9.16
CA ARG A 46 -9.55 30.90 -10.24
C ARG A 46 -10.48 31.04 -11.44
N LEU A 47 -11.12 29.95 -11.86
CA LEU A 47 -12.08 29.95 -12.96
C LEU A 47 -13.33 30.78 -12.63
N ARG A 48 -13.88 30.64 -11.42
CA ARG A 48 -15.02 31.42 -10.92
C ARG A 48 -14.73 32.92 -10.96
N GLN A 49 -13.56 33.33 -10.48
CA GLN A 49 -13.14 34.73 -10.48
C GLN A 49 -12.94 35.26 -11.90
N ALA A 50 -12.34 34.48 -12.79
CA ALA A 50 -12.16 34.87 -14.19
C ALA A 50 -13.52 35.07 -14.89
N GLN A 51 -14.49 34.20 -14.62
CA GLN A 51 -15.85 34.34 -15.13
C GLN A 51 -16.55 35.59 -14.59
N GLU A 52 -16.45 35.87 -13.29
CA GLU A 52 -17.05 37.07 -12.68
C GLU A 52 -16.43 38.36 -13.25
N GLN A 53 -15.10 38.39 -13.44
CA GLN A 53 -14.40 39.52 -14.05
C GLN A 53 -14.85 39.75 -15.49
N GLU A 54 -14.98 38.68 -16.28
CA GLU A 54 -15.48 38.77 -17.65
C GLU A 54 -16.91 39.29 -17.69
N GLU A 55 -17.80 38.75 -16.85
CA GLU A 55 -19.18 39.19 -16.78
C GLU A 55 -19.27 40.67 -16.38
N ARG A 56 -18.46 41.10 -15.42
CA ARG A 56 -18.38 42.50 -15.00
C ARG A 56 -17.92 43.38 -16.16
N ARG A 57 -16.86 42.99 -16.88
CA ARG A 57 -16.35 43.71 -18.06
C ARG A 57 -17.41 43.85 -19.15
N LEU A 58 -18.16 42.79 -19.43
CA LEU A 58 -19.26 42.82 -20.40
C LEU A 58 -20.39 43.75 -19.95
N ARG A 59 -20.70 43.80 -18.65
CA ARG A 59 -21.73 44.69 -18.09
C ARG A 59 -21.30 46.16 -18.08
N THR A 60 -20.05 46.46 -17.74
CA THR A 60 -19.53 47.84 -17.65
C THR A 60 -19.03 48.38 -18.99
N GLY A 61 -18.70 47.51 -19.94
CA GLY A 61 -18.10 47.86 -21.23
C GLY A 61 -16.64 48.32 -21.14
N VAL A 62 -16.06 48.34 -19.95
CA VAL A 62 -14.69 48.82 -19.65
C VAL A 62 -14.04 47.93 -18.60
N ASP A 63 -12.76 47.62 -18.78
CA ASP A 63 -11.98 46.81 -17.85
C ASP A 63 -11.34 47.67 -16.74
N TYR A 64 -11.87 47.52 -15.53
CA TYR A 64 -11.35 48.17 -14.31
C TYR A 64 -10.61 47.19 -13.40
N SER A 65 -10.23 46.00 -13.89
CA SER A 65 -9.63 44.96 -13.04
C SER A 65 -8.31 45.41 -12.39
N TRP A 66 -7.57 46.31 -13.04
CA TRP A 66 -6.32 46.90 -12.51
C TRP A 66 -6.54 47.94 -11.40
N LEU A 67 -7.74 48.51 -11.27
CA LEU A 67 -8.10 49.44 -10.18
C LEU A 67 -8.62 48.70 -8.94
N MET A 68 -8.91 47.41 -9.05
CA MET A 68 -9.44 46.60 -7.97
C MET A 68 -8.29 45.99 -7.17
N GLU A 69 -7.91 46.63 -6.07
CA GLU A 69 -7.10 46.00 -5.01
C GLU A 69 -7.99 45.04 -4.19
N SER A 70 -8.52 43.99 -4.82
CA SER A 70 -9.16 42.92 -4.09
C SER A 70 -8.26 41.70 -4.13
N HIS A 71 -7.63 41.37 -3.01
CA HIS A 71 -7.18 40.01 -2.78
C HIS A 71 -8.45 39.14 -2.73
N PRO A 72 -8.71 38.31 -3.74
CA PRO A 72 -9.92 37.52 -3.73
C PRO A 72 -9.87 36.57 -2.53
N LYS A 73 -10.97 36.51 -1.77
CA LYS A 73 -11.10 35.54 -0.69
C LYS A 73 -11.17 34.15 -1.34
N LEU A 74 -10.11 33.39 -1.20
CA LEU A 74 -10.10 31.98 -1.57
C LEU A 74 -11.01 31.22 -0.61
N TYR A 75 -11.72 30.22 -1.13
CA TYR A 75 -12.43 29.29 -0.30
C TYR A 75 -11.45 28.50 0.56
N GLU A 76 -11.72 28.44 1.86
CA GLU A 76 -10.96 27.65 2.82
C GLU A 76 -11.89 26.63 3.47
N ILE A 77 -11.44 25.37 3.51
CA ILE A 77 -12.18 24.29 4.14
C ILE A 77 -12.22 24.55 5.66
N PRO A 78 -13.40 24.44 6.32
CA PRO A 78 -13.48 24.52 7.77
C PRO A 78 -12.50 23.56 8.46
N GLN A 79 -11.80 24.03 9.48
CA GLN A 79 -10.72 23.25 10.13
C GLN A 79 -11.18 21.87 10.64
N MET A 80 -12.38 21.79 11.23
CA MET A 80 -12.95 20.50 11.67
C MET A 80 -13.16 19.54 10.49
N GLU A 81 -13.69 20.07 9.39
CA GLU A 81 -13.97 19.29 8.18
C GLU A 81 -12.67 18.77 7.54
N ARG A 82 -11.61 19.60 7.56
CA ARG A 82 -10.28 19.22 7.08
C ARG A 82 -9.69 18.09 7.91
N LEU A 83 -9.80 18.15 9.24
CA LEU A 83 -9.29 17.11 10.14
C LEU A 83 -10.00 15.77 9.93
N GLU A 84 -11.32 15.77 9.81
CA GLU A 84 -12.10 14.56 9.51
C GLU A 84 -11.71 13.94 8.16
N LEU A 85 -11.46 14.79 7.15
CA LEU A 85 -11.03 14.34 5.84
C LEU A 85 -9.61 13.75 5.89
N GLU A 86 -8.69 14.38 6.62
CA GLU A 86 -7.32 13.89 6.81
C GLU A 86 -7.30 12.51 7.48
N GLU A 87 -8.11 12.30 8.53
CA GLU A 87 -8.23 11.00 9.18
C GLU A 87 -8.76 9.91 8.23
N LEU A 88 -9.70 10.26 7.35
CA LEU A 88 -10.23 9.35 6.34
C LEU A 88 -9.18 9.04 5.25
N CYS A 89 -8.50 10.06 4.75
CA CYS A 89 -7.45 9.91 3.74
C CYS A 89 -6.27 9.07 4.25
N TYR A 90 -5.92 9.17 5.53
CA TYR A 90 -4.86 8.36 6.14
C TYR A 90 -5.18 6.84 6.13
N LYS A 91 -6.47 6.45 6.07
CA LYS A 91 -6.87 5.05 5.99
C LYS A 91 -6.61 4.43 4.61
N VAL A 92 -6.40 5.23 3.58
CA VAL A 92 -6.19 4.81 2.18
C VAL A 92 -4.78 4.28 1.98
N THR A 93 -4.62 3.21 1.20
CA THR A 93 -3.29 2.67 0.81
C THR A 93 -2.80 3.33 -0.48
N GLY A 94 -1.50 3.26 -0.76
CA GLY A 94 -0.93 3.80 -1.99
C GLY A 94 -1.52 3.15 -3.26
N SER A 95 -1.85 1.86 -3.20
CA SER A 95 -2.53 1.13 -4.28
C SER A 95 -3.91 1.70 -4.63
N GLU A 96 -4.65 2.19 -3.64
CA GLU A 96 -6.02 2.69 -3.78
C GLU A 96 -6.07 4.18 -4.12
N CYS A 97 -5.02 4.94 -3.77
CA CYS A 97 -4.93 6.38 -3.98
C CYS A 97 -5.30 6.80 -5.42
N THR A 98 -4.75 6.10 -6.41
CA THR A 98 -5.04 6.36 -7.83
C THR A 98 -6.53 6.20 -8.17
N GLN A 99 -7.20 5.21 -7.57
CA GLN A 99 -8.62 4.97 -7.81
C GLN A 99 -9.48 6.08 -7.22
N VAL A 100 -9.14 6.57 -6.01
CA VAL A 100 -9.78 7.74 -5.40
C VAL A 100 -9.62 8.98 -6.28
N ILE A 101 -8.41 9.26 -6.75
CA ILE A 101 -8.13 10.41 -7.63
C ILE A 101 -8.95 10.34 -8.92
N SER A 102 -9.05 9.15 -9.54
CA SER A 102 -9.87 8.98 -10.75
C SER A 102 -11.33 9.31 -10.49
N LEU A 103 -11.92 8.74 -9.44
CA LEU A 103 -13.32 9.00 -9.07
C LEU A 103 -13.57 10.48 -8.74
N PHE A 104 -12.61 11.12 -8.08
CA PHE A 104 -12.68 12.53 -7.74
C PHE A 104 -12.68 13.41 -8.98
N ARG A 105 -11.79 13.14 -9.95
CA ARG A 105 -11.73 13.87 -11.22
C ARG A 105 -12.98 13.66 -12.07
N ASP A 106 -13.52 12.44 -12.08
CA ASP A 106 -14.79 12.15 -12.75
C ASP A 106 -15.96 12.94 -12.15
N ALA A 107 -15.97 13.14 -10.82
CA ALA A 107 -16.94 13.99 -10.16
C ALA A 107 -16.73 15.48 -10.46
N ILE A 108 -15.48 15.96 -10.52
CA ILE A 108 -15.17 17.34 -10.91
C ILE A 108 -15.59 17.64 -12.35
N ALA A 109 -15.50 16.67 -13.26
CA ALA A 109 -15.95 16.83 -14.64
C ALA A 109 -17.44 17.18 -14.76
N GLN A 110 -18.24 16.94 -13.71
CA GLN A 110 -19.66 17.33 -13.65
C GLN A 110 -19.87 18.81 -13.32
N GLY A 111 -18.80 19.57 -13.04
CA GLY A 111 -18.83 21.00 -12.73
C GLY A 111 -19.42 21.33 -11.35
N PRO A 112 -18.95 20.70 -10.24
CA PRO A 112 -19.43 21.02 -8.90
C PRO A 112 -18.99 22.41 -8.44
N CYS A 113 -19.63 22.92 -7.38
CA CYS A 113 -19.19 24.13 -6.72
C CYS A 113 -17.92 23.88 -5.88
N VAL A 114 -17.17 24.94 -5.57
CA VAL A 114 -15.89 24.85 -4.83
C VAL A 114 -16.12 24.30 -3.42
N GLU A 115 -17.25 24.70 -2.82
CA GLU A 115 -17.68 24.33 -1.49
C GLU A 115 -17.95 22.82 -1.36
N ASP A 116 -18.32 22.15 -2.46
CA ASP A 116 -18.67 20.74 -2.49
C ASP A 116 -17.43 19.81 -2.57
N LEU A 117 -16.26 20.35 -2.94
CA LEU A 117 -15.09 19.52 -3.26
C LEU A 117 -14.61 18.67 -2.08
N ALA A 118 -14.64 19.22 -0.86
CA ALA A 118 -14.26 18.48 0.34
C ALA A 118 -15.22 17.31 0.62
N TYR A 119 -16.52 17.55 0.43
CA TYR A 119 -17.55 16.52 0.55
C TYR A 119 -17.42 15.43 -0.53
N ILE A 120 -17.15 15.82 -1.78
CA ILE A 120 -16.93 14.89 -2.89
C ILE A 120 -15.71 14.01 -2.60
N MET A 121 -14.57 14.59 -2.23
CA MET A 121 -13.37 13.84 -1.87
C MET A 121 -13.65 12.84 -0.74
N ARG A 122 -14.34 13.28 0.32
CA ARG A 122 -14.76 12.40 1.43
C ARG A 122 -15.60 11.22 0.94
N SER A 123 -16.53 11.48 0.01
CA SER A 123 -17.41 10.46 -0.56
C SER A 123 -16.65 9.47 -1.44
N CYS A 124 -15.71 9.93 -2.24
CA CYS A 124 -14.82 9.09 -3.05
C CYS A 124 -13.97 8.17 -2.15
N VAL A 125 -13.37 8.71 -1.09
CA VAL A 125 -12.59 7.94 -0.12
C VAL A 125 -13.45 6.88 0.55
N ARG A 126 -14.61 7.25 1.10
CA ARG A 126 -15.53 6.30 1.75
C ARG A 126 -15.95 5.17 0.81
N LYS A 127 -16.30 5.49 -0.43
CA LYS A 127 -16.68 4.48 -1.43
C LYS A 127 -15.59 3.41 -1.59
N ILE A 128 -14.33 3.82 -1.70
CA ILE A 128 -13.22 2.87 -1.83
C ILE A 128 -13.00 2.07 -0.54
N LEU A 129 -13.09 2.72 0.61
CA LEU A 129 -12.96 2.04 1.90
C LEU A 129 -14.10 1.03 2.15
N ASP A 130 -15.32 1.33 1.71
CA ASP A 130 -16.49 0.47 1.84
C ASP A 130 -16.46 -0.72 0.85
N GLU A 131 -15.85 -0.54 -0.32
CA GLU A 131 -15.64 -1.59 -1.32
C GLU A 131 -14.47 -2.52 -0.98
N ARG A 132 -13.72 -2.25 0.10
CA ARG A 132 -12.61 -3.12 0.53
C ARG A 132 -13.12 -4.52 0.87
N PRO A 133 -12.49 -5.57 0.31
CA PRO A 133 -12.81 -6.92 0.73
C PRO A 133 -12.47 -7.07 2.22
N VAL A 134 -13.36 -7.71 2.98
CA VAL A 134 -13.10 -8.04 4.38
C VAL A 134 -11.79 -8.83 4.44
N PRO A 135 -10.80 -8.40 5.25
CA PRO A 135 -9.52 -9.08 5.30
C PRO A 135 -9.76 -10.52 5.69
N GLU A 136 -9.31 -11.44 4.83
CA GLU A 136 -9.49 -12.86 5.09
C GLU A 136 -8.85 -13.22 6.42
N THR A 137 -9.64 -13.82 7.30
CA THR A 137 -9.12 -14.29 8.57
C THR A 137 -8.15 -15.44 8.29
N LEU A 138 -7.13 -15.64 9.15
CA LEU A 138 -6.21 -16.78 9.03
C LEU A 138 -6.97 -18.13 8.93
N SER A 139 -8.10 -18.26 9.62
CA SER A 139 -8.98 -19.43 9.50
C SER A 139 -9.57 -19.60 8.10
N GLU A 140 -10.00 -18.52 7.44
CA GLU A 140 -10.57 -18.54 6.08
C GLU A 140 -9.49 -18.87 5.05
N TRP A 141 -8.31 -18.27 5.21
CA TRP A 141 -7.13 -18.59 4.41
C TRP A 141 -6.71 -20.06 4.55
N VAL A 142 -6.64 -20.57 5.79
CA VAL A 142 -6.29 -21.98 6.08
C VAL A 142 -7.36 -22.87 5.48
N THR A 143 -8.64 -22.57 5.70
CA THR A 143 -9.76 -23.38 5.19
C THR A 143 -9.72 -23.47 3.67
N ARG A 144 -9.49 -22.36 2.96
CA ARG A 144 -9.37 -22.36 1.49
C ARG A 144 -8.21 -23.21 0.97
N ARG A 145 -7.03 -23.15 1.61
CA ARG A 145 -5.87 -23.98 1.23
C ARG A 145 -6.03 -25.45 1.62
N THR A 146 -6.75 -25.73 2.69
CA THR A 146 -6.94 -27.09 3.23
C THR A 146 -8.13 -27.84 2.61
N GLN A 147 -8.93 -27.22 1.73
CA GLN A 147 -10.01 -27.90 1.00
C GLN A 147 -9.52 -29.16 0.25
N SER A 148 -8.27 -29.15 -0.22
CA SER A 148 -7.66 -30.31 -0.89
C SER A 148 -7.15 -31.41 0.06
N ILE A 149 -6.96 -31.13 1.36
CA ILE A 149 -6.46 -32.13 2.33
C ILE A 149 -7.55 -32.85 3.11
N ALA A 150 -8.75 -32.28 3.18
CA ALA A 150 -9.93 -32.94 3.78
C ALA A 150 -10.26 -34.28 3.09
N ASN A 151 -9.98 -34.41 1.79
CA ASN A 151 -10.24 -35.63 1.01
C ASN A 151 -9.24 -36.77 1.25
N PHE A 152 -8.06 -36.53 1.86
CA PHE A 152 -7.13 -37.62 2.20
C PHE A 152 -7.50 -38.33 3.51
N SER A 153 -8.38 -37.74 4.33
CA SER A 153 -8.89 -38.38 5.56
C SER A 153 -9.86 -39.55 5.29
N ILE A 154 -10.28 -39.76 4.04
CA ILE A 154 -11.09 -40.90 3.59
C ILE A 154 -10.23 -42.18 3.39
N LEU A 155 -8.90 -42.06 3.39
CA LEU A 155 -8.03 -43.22 3.56
C LEU A 155 -7.92 -43.53 5.06
N ARG A 156 -9.00 -44.11 5.62
CA ARG A 156 -8.94 -44.81 6.91
C ARG A 156 -7.96 -45.97 6.80
N LEU A 157 -6.68 -45.70 7.03
CA LEU A 157 -5.73 -46.73 7.43
C LEU A 157 -6.23 -47.26 8.78
N ARG A 158 -6.95 -48.39 8.70
CA ARG A 158 -7.45 -49.17 9.82
C ARG A 158 -6.24 -49.61 10.65
N PRO A 159 -6.06 -49.18 11.91
CA PRO A 159 -5.05 -49.79 12.76
C PRO A 159 -5.60 -51.16 13.16
N THR A 160 -5.23 -52.21 12.43
CA THR A 160 -5.42 -53.58 12.86
C THR A 160 -4.31 -53.92 13.85
N GLY A 161 -4.62 -53.86 15.14
CA GLY A 161 -3.68 -54.24 16.18
C GLY A 161 -4.31 -54.11 17.56
N LYS A 162 -5.25 -55.02 17.87
CA LYS A 162 -5.68 -55.22 19.25
C LYS A 162 -4.50 -55.84 20.01
N VAL A 163 -3.85 -55.11 20.89
CA VAL A 163 -2.95 -55.69 21.89
C VAL A 163 -3.80 -55.94 23.13
N VAL A 164 -4.10 -57.21 23.38
CA VAL A 164 -4.72 -57.68 24.64
C VAL A 164 -3.58 -57.99 25.61
N PRO A 165 -3.63 -57.56 26.88
CA PRO A 165 -2.67 -58.01 27.87
C PRO A 165 -3.11 -59.40 28.35
N ALA A 166 -2.38 -60.44 27.94
CA ALA A 166 -2.53 -61.76 28.54
C ALA A 166 -1.72 -61.80 29.84
N SER A 167 -2.42 -61.94 30.96
CA SER A 167 -1.84 -62.37 32.23
C SER A 167 -1.72 -63.89 32.15
N GLU A 168 -0.49 -64.39 32.17
CA GLU A 168 -0.09 -65.66 32.80
C GLU A 168 1.41 -65.82 32.58
N ALA A 169 2.12 -65.91 33.70
CA ALA A 169 3.55 -66.08 33.77
C ALA A 169 3.91 -67.49 33.36
N GLU A 170 4.86 -67.67 32.43
CA GLU A 170 5.86 -68.75 32.47
C GLU A 170 7.14 -68.29 31.73
N ASP A 171 8.25 -68.41 32.46
CA ASP A 171 9.65 -68.61 32.10
C ASP A 171 10.19 -68.11 30.75
N ILE A 172 10.99 -67.03 30.81
CA ILE A 172 11.87 -66.58 29.73
C ILE A 172 13.32 -66.88 30.13
N GLU A 173 13.87 -67.97 29.56
CA GLU A 173 15.31 -68.21 29.51
C GLU A 173 16.02 -67.22 28.57
N MET A 174 17.21 -66.81 29.00
CA MET A 174 18.09 -65.83 28.38
C MET A 174 18.60 -66.25 26.99
N GLN A 175 18.50 -65.34 26.01
CA GLN A 175 19.52 -65.28 24.96
C GLN A 175 19.73 -63.88 24.35
N ASN A 176 20.87 -63.30 24.75
CA ASN A 176 21.86 -62.53 24.00
C ASN A 176 21.47 -61.30 23.16
N ASN A 177 22.00 -60.17 23.65
CA ASN A 177 22.68 -59.10 22.90
C ASN A 177 22.12 -58.70 21.53
N GLU A 178 21.39 -57.58 21.48
CA GLU A 178 21.59 -56.60 20.42
C GLU A 178 21.28 -55.18 20.92
N VAL A 179 22.26 -54.30 20.76
CA VAL A 179 22.18 -52.88 21.12
C VAL A 179 21.26 -52.19 20.10
N HIS A 180 20.04 -51.83 20.51
CA HIS A 180 19.20 -50.95 19.71
C HIS A 180 19.45 -49.48 20.06
N GLU A 181 20.34 -48.90 19.28
CA GLU A 181 20.61 -47.47 19.14
C GLU A 181 19.31 -46.71 18.78
N LYS A 182 18.92 -45.78 19.64
CA LYS A 182 17.76 -44.90 19.41
C LYS A 182 18.04 -43.99 18.21
N LYS A 183 17.50 -44.30 17.04
CA LYS A 183 17.53 -43.41 15.87
C LYS A 183 16.67 -42.17 16.13
N SER A 184 17.33 -41.08 16.50
CA SER A 184 16.76 -39.73 16.48
C SER A 184 16.22 -39.40 15.08
N ARG A 185 14.98 -38.92 15.01
CA ARG A 185 14.38 -38.42 13.78
C ARG A 185 15.17 -37.20 13.29
N ALA A 186 15.91 -37.36 12.20
CA ALA A 186 16.53 -36.23 11.51
C ALA A 186 15.46 -35.51 10.68
N MET A 187 15.20 -34.25 11.02
CA MET A 187 14.49 -33.32 10.14
C MET A 187 15.44 -32.97 9.01
N SER A 188 15.14 -33.36 7.77
CA SER A 188 15.95 -32.95 6.62
C SER A 188 15.71 -31.47 6.32
N VAL A 189 16.77 -30.67 6.35
CA VAL A 189 16.77 -29.31 5.77
C VAL A 189 16.91 -29.41 4.24
N PRO A 190 16.18 -28.60 3.47
CA PRO A 190 16.34 -28.56 2.02
C PRO A 190 17.69 -27.95 1.62
N ASN A 191 18.36 -28.57 0.65
CA ASN A 191 19.64 -28.09 0.11
C ASN A 191 19.39 -26.95 -0.89
N PHE A 192 19.83 -25.75 -0.54
CA PHE A 192 19.95 -24.64 -1.50
C PHE A 192 21.36 -24.68 -2.11
N LEU A 193 21.49 -25.28 -3.28
CA LEU A 193 22.68 -25.14 -4.11
C LEU A 193 22.65 -23.75 -4.76
N VAL A 194 23.47 -22.83 -4.24
CA VAL A 194 23.78 -21.57 -4.91
C VAL A 194 24.73 -21.89 -6.05
N HIS A 195 24.26 -21.79 -7.30
CA HIS A 195 25.16 -21.79 -8.45
C HIS A 195 26.03 -20.54 -8.38
N ARG A 196 27.33 -20.78 -8.18
CA ARG A 196 28.37 -19.75 -8.21
C ARG A 196 28.90 -19.72 -9.64
N GLU A 197 28.42 -18.77 -10.44
CA GLU A 197 28.99 -18.48 -11.75
C GLU A 197 30.40 -17.91 -11.55
N GLU A 198 31.40 -18.65 -12.02
CA GLU A 198 32.78 -18.17 -12.12
C GLU A 198 32.88 -17.25 -13.34
N THR A 199 32.81 -15.94 -13.13
CA THR A 199 33.30 -14.97 -14.10
C THR A 199 34.83 -14.92 -14.02
N ALA A 200 35.47 -15.69 -14.89
CA ALA A 200 36.90 -15.60 -15.14
C ALA A 200 37.22 -14.23 -15.77
N TYR A 201 37.94 -13.37 -15.04
CA TYR A 201 38.63 -12.22 -15.61
C TYR A 201 40.04 -12.65 -16.02
N SER A 202 40.37 -12.52 -17.31
CA SER A 202 41.75 -12.54 -17.79
C SER A 202 42.32 -11.11 -17.79
N VAL A 203 43.56 -11.02 -17.30
CA VAL A 203 44.44 -9.83 -17.22
C VAL A 203 44.77 -9.28 -18.61
#